data_AF-A0A967SUP3-F1
#
_entry.id   AF-A0A967SUP3-F1
#
_cell.length_a   1.000
_cell.length_b   1.000
_cell.length_c   1.000
_cell.angle_alpha   90.00
_cell.angle_beta   90.00
_cell.angle_gamma   90.00
#
_symmetry.space_group_name_H-M   'P 1'
#
loop_
_entity.id
_entity.type
_entity.pdbx_description
1 polymer ?
#
loop_
_entity_poly.entity_id
_entity_poly.type
_entity_poly.pdbx_seq_one_letter_code
_entity_poly.pdbx_strand_id
1 'polypeptide(L)'
;LARDERVVVYGEDVVGGSGRGKPYEGTMGGTFGATRGLMEEFGKDRVRDTPISEAGMTGIAVGAAAAGLRPLVDLMWSSFTPLAADQIINQAAKLRYMFGGQAS
;
A
#
# COMPACT_ATOMS: atom_id res chain seq x y z
N LEU A 1 7.01 -6.32 8.49
CA LEU A 1 6.58 -7.35 7.53
C LEU A 1 6.84 -8.77 8.02
N ALA A 2 8.01 -9.07 8.62
CA ALA A 2 8.37 -10.42 9.10
C ALA A 2 7.40 -11.08 10.11
N ARG A 3 6.61 -10.30 10.87
CA ARG A 3 5.72 -10.84 11.92
C ARG A 3 4.37 -11.36 11.43
N ASP A 4 3.91 -10.92 10.27
CA ASP A 4 2.58 -11.25 9.75
C ASP A 4 2.63 -11.27 8.23
N GLU A 5 2.42 -12.44 7.63
CA GLU A 5 2.48 -12.66 6.18
C GLU A 5 1.39 -11.91 5.42
N ARG A 6 0.31 -11.52 6.10
CA ARG A 6 -0.82 -10.79 5.51
C ARG A 6 -0.49 -9.31 5.31
N VAL A 7 0.57 -8.80 5.92
CA VAL A 7 0.92 -7.37 5.81
C VAL A 7 1.54 -7.11 4.45
N VAL A 8 0.96 -6.22 3.67
CA VAL A 8 1.43 -5.91 2.30
C VAL A 8 1.61 -4.40 2.18
N VAL A 9 2.63 -3.95 1.45
CA VAL A 9 2.97 -2.53 1.27
C VAL A 9 2.65 -2.13 -0.17
N TYR A 10 1.87 -1.05 -0.30
CA TYR A 10 1.47 -0.46 -1.56
C TYR A 10 1.78 1.04 -1.54
N GLY A 11 2.09 1.60 -2.70
CA GLY A 11 2.19 3.05 -2.86
C GLY A 11 2.98 3.41 -4.10
N GLU A 12 3.15 4.71 -4.30
CA GLU A 12 3.99 5.24 -5.38
C GLU A 12 5.45 5.14 -5.01
N ASP A 13 6.24 4.50 -5.88
CA ASP A 13 7.69 4.31 -5.71
C ASP A 13 8.10 3.66 -4.38
N VAL A 14 7.22 2.91 -3.71
CA VAL A 14 7.55 2.16 -2.48
C VAL A 14 8.63 1.13 -2.71
N VAL A 15 8.81 0.68 -3.96
CA VAL A 15 9.96 -0.13 -4.32
C VAL A 15 11.16 0.75 -4.65
N GLY A 16 10.93 1.90 -5.29
CA GLY A 16 11.94 2.95 -5.49
C GLY A 16 12.90 2.67 -6.64
N GLY A 17 12.36 2.24 -7.78
CA GLY A 17 13.09 2.24 -9.06
C GLY A 17 13.46 0.89 -9.66
N SER A 18 13.05 -0.23 -9.07
CA SER A 18 13.14 -1.54 -9.74
C SER A 18 11.91 -1.78 -10.62
N GLY A 19 11.96 -1.23 -11.83
CA GLY A 19 11.03 -1.51 -12.91
C GLY A 19 11.82 -1.69 -14.21
N ARG A 20 11.19 -2.30 -15.23
CA ARG A 20 11.79 -2.48 -16.58
C ARG A 20 13.07 -3.32 -16.62
N GLY A 21 13.16 -4.37 -15.80
CA GLY A 21 14.28 -5.34 -15.83
C GLY A 21 15.50 -4.95 -14.98
N LYS A 22 15.42 -3.88 -14.18
CA LYS A 22 16.44 -3.58 -13.19
C LYS A 22 16.35 -4.52 -11.98
N PRO A 23 17.49 -4.93 -11.39
CA PRO A 23 17.50 -5.74 -10.18
C PRO A 23 16.78 -5.01 -9.03
N TYR A 24 16.22 -5.79 -8.12
CA TYR A 24 15.60 -5.30 -6.89
C TYR A 24 16.64 -4.85 -5.84
N GLU A 25 17.91 -5.13 -6.07
CA GLU A 25 19.01 -4.77 -5.18
C GLU A 25 19.39 -3.29 -5.29
N GLY A 26 19.54 -2.62 -4.15
CA GLY A 26 19.96 -1.22 -4.06
C GLY A 26 18.88 -0.22 -4.46
N THR A 27 17.60 -0.60 -4.45
CA THR A 27 16.52 0.35 -4.73
C THR A 27 16.38 1.39 -3.62
N MET A 28 15.83 2.55 -3.97
CA MET A 28 15.67 3.64 -3.00
C MET A 28 14.68 3.27 -1.88
N GLY A 29 13.58 2.59 -2.24
CA GLY A 29 12.47 2.24 -1.35
C GLY A 29 11.72 3.46 -0.82
N GLY A 30 10.79 3.99 -1.62
CA GLY A 30 10.04 5.20 -1.32
C GLY A 30 10.86 6.46 -1.59
N THR A 31 10.17 7.59 -1.79
CA THR A 31 10.80 8.89 -2.10
C THR A 31 11.79 9.35 -1.03
N PHE A 32 11.56 8.94 0.22
CA PHE A 32 12.39 9.27 1.39
C PHE A 32 13.18 8.07 1.94
N GLY A 33 13.17 6.93 1.26
CA GLY A 33 13.88 5.73 1.74
C GLY A 33 13.16 4.98 2.87
N ALA A 34 11.88 5.30 3.16
CA ALA A 34 11.13 4.70 4.26
C ALA A 34 10.87 3.19 4.10
N THR A 35 10.84 2.70 2.85
CA THR A 35 10.61 1.29 2.50
C THR A 35 11.85 0.63 1.90
N ARG A 36 13.03 1.22 2.09
CA ARG A 36 14.31 0.70 1.60
C ARG A 36 14.57 -0.73 2.06
N GLY A 37 15.00 -1.59 1.14
CA GLY A 37 15.32 -3.00 1.42
C GLY A 37 14.10 -3.93 1.59
N LEU A 38 12.88 -3.40 1.72
CA LEU A 38 11.71 -4.25 1.93
C LEU A 38 11.40 -5.14 0.73
N MET A 39 11.64 -4.66 -0.50
CA MET A 39 11.46 -5.46 -1.70
C MET A 39 12.48 -6.59 -1.82
N GLU A 40 13.74 -6.35 -1.45
CA GLU A 40 14.77 -7.39 -1.43
C GLU A 40 14.43 -8.48 -0.39
N GLU A 41 13.99 -8.08 0.80
CA GLU A 41 13.74 -8.99 1.92
C GLU A 41 12.43 -9.78 1.75
N PHE A 42 11.35 -9.12 1.32
CA PHE A 42 9.99 -9.71 1.33
C PHE A 42 9.42 -10.01 -0.07
N GLY A 43 10.08 -9.53 -1.12
CA GLY A 43 9.72 -9.79 -2.50
C GLY A 43 8.46 -9.07 -2.99
N LYS A 44 8.22 -9.24 -4.30
CA LYS A 44 7.15 -8.57 -5.05
C LYS A 44 5.73 -8.87 -4.56
N ASP A 45 5.55 -9.97 -3.82
CA ASP A 45 4.23 -10.33 -3.32
C ASP A 45 3.83 -9.52 -2.08
N ARG A 46 4.81 -8.91 -1.42
CA ARG A 46 4.65 -8.17 -0.18
C ARG A 46 4.87 -6.67 -0.34
N VAL A 47 5.63 -6.24 -1.35
CA VAL A 47 5.91 -4.82 -1.63
C VAL A 47 5.68 -4.55 -3.10
N ARG A 48 4.78 -3.61 -3.43
CA ARG A 48 4.38 -3.32 -4.82
C ARG A 48 4.20 -1.83 -5.08
N ASP A 49 4.79 -1.36 -6.17
CA ASP A 49 4.46 -0.06 -6.73
C ASP A 49 3.03 -0.05 -7.29
N THR A 50 2.34 1.07 -7.12
CA THR A 50 1.02 1.31 -7.70
C THR A 50 1.08 2.41 -8.77
N PRO A 51 0.07 2.50 -9.66
CA PRO A 51 -0.13 3.69 -10.47
C PRO A 51 -0.27 4.95 -9.59
N ILE A 52 0.00 6.12 -10.18
CA ILE A 52 -0.19 7.43 -9.54
C ILE A 52 -1.69 7.71 -9.43
N SER A 53 -2.29 7.22 -8.35
CA SER A 53 -3.73 7.33 -8.08
C SER A 53 -3.99 7.01 -6.62
N GLU A 54 -4.13 8.04 -5.79
CA GLU A 54 -4.33 7.92 -4.35
C GLU A 54 -5.67 7.26 -4.04
N ALA A 55 -6.72 7.62 -4.79
CA ALA A 55 -8.00 6.93 -4.73
C ALA A 55 -7.86 5.45 -5.13
N GLY A 56 -7.15 5.16 -6.23
CA GLY A 56 -6.98 3.79 -6.73
C GLY A 56 -6.24 2.89 -5.73
N MET A 57 -5.06 3.31 -5.26
CA MET A 57 -4.27 2.53 -4.31
C MET A 57 -4.99 2.37 -2.96
N THR A 58 -5.70 3.41 -2.49
CA THR A 58 -6.45 3.34 -1.23
C THR A 58 -7.64 2.41 -1.37
N GLY A 59 -8.37 2.46 -2.48
CA GLY A 59 -9.50 1.55 -2.73
C GLY A 59 -9.07 0.09 -2.83
N ILE A 60 -7.95 -0.19 -3.50
CA ILE A 60 -7.35 -1.54 -3.51
C ILE A 60 -7.01 -1.99 -2.10
N ALA A 61 -6.44 -1.13 -1.27
CA ALA A 61 -6.15 -1.44 0.13
C ALA A 61 -7.42 -1.75 0.94
N VAL A 62 -8.50 -0.97 0.77
CA VAL A 62 -9.78 -1.26 1.44
C VAL A 62 -10.31 -2.64 1.04
N GLY A 63 -10.27 -2.98 -0.25
CA GLY A 63 -10.67 -4.30 -0.73
C GLY A 63 -9.77 -5.43 -0.22
N ALA A 64 -8.45 -5.20 -0.20
CA ALA A 64 -7.47 -6.17 0.32
C ALA A 64 -7.68 -6.42 1.82
N ALA A 65 -7.97 -5.38 2.60
CA ALA A 65 -8.31 -5.49 4.02
C ALA A 65 -9.59 -6.31 4.23
N ALA A 66 -10.65 -6.01 3.46
CA ALA A 66 -11.89 -6.78 3.46
C ALA A 66 -11.67 -8.27 3.11
N ALA A 67 -10.67 -8.59 2.27
CA ALA A 67 -10.27 -9.95 1.92
C ALA A 67 -9.32 -10.62 2.94
N GLY A 68 -8.99 -9.95 4.04
CA GLY A 68 -8.19 -10.50 5.15
C GLY A 68 -6.69 -10.17 5.11
N LEU A 69 -6.23 -9.36 4.15
CA LEU A 69 -4.87 -8.81 4.17
C LEU A 69 -4.76 -7.61 5.13
N ARG A 70 -3.54 -7.16 5.38
CA ARG A 70 -3.23 -6.02 6.25
C ARG A 70 -2.42 -4.97 5.50
N PRO A 71 -3.06 -4.22 4.60
CA PRO A 71 -2.36 -3.31 3.72
C PRO A 71 -1.81 -2.10 4.48
N LEU A 72 -0.59 -1.71 4.11
CA LEU A 72 0.05 -0.45 4.46
C LEU A 72 0.19 0.36 3.19
N VAL A 73 -0.52 1.49 3.11
CA VAL A 73 -0.49 2.38 1.95
C VAL A 73 0.46 3.55 2.25
N ASP A 74 1.45 3.73 1.39
CA ASP A 74 2.33 4.90 1.40
C ASP A 74 1.78 5.96 0.44
N LEU A 75 1.32 7.08 1.01
CA LEU A 75 0.99 8.28 0.26
C LEU A 75 2.21 9.18 0.24
N MET A 76 2.79 9.39 -0.94
CA MET A 76 4.04 10.12 -1.14
C MET A 76 4.09 11.47 -0.41
N TRP A 77 2.98 12.22 -0.44
CA TRP A 77 2.83 13.49 0.23
C TRP A 77 1.49 13.60 0.94
N SER A 78 1.49 14.17 2.14
CA SER A 78 0.25 14.38 2.91
C SER A 78 -0.73 15.31 2.18
N SER A 79 -0.25 16.23 1.33
CA SER A 79 -1.08 17.10 0.51
C SER A 79 -1.94 16.37 -0.52
N PHE A 80 -1.64 15.09 -0.81
CA PHE A 80 -2.43 14.25 -1.72
C PHE A 80 -3.52 13.44 -1.00
N THR A 81 -3.58 13.49 0.34
CA THR A 81 -4.67 12.87 1.11
C THR A 81 -6.08 13.23 0.61
N PRO A 82 -6.37 14.49 0.18
CA PRO A 82 -7.69 14.82 -0.37
C PRO A 82 -8.09 13.97 -1.59
N LEU A 83 -7.13 13.49 -2.38
CA LEU A 83 -7.38 12.62 -3.55
C LEU A 83 -7.84 11.21 -3.14
N ALA A 84 -7.48 10.75 -1.93
CA ALA A 84 -7.94 9.48 -1.36
C ALA A 84 -9.19 9.62 -0.45
N ALA A 85 -9.70 10.84 -0.25
CA ALA A 85 -10.66 11.13 0.82
C ALA A 85 -11.93 10.27 0.76
N ASP A 86 -12.49 10.02 -0.44
CA ASP A 86 -13.67 9.18 -0.57
C ASP A 86 -13.43 7.74 -0.10
N GLN A 87 -12.29 7.16 -0.48
CA GLN A 87 -11.90 5.81 -0.07
C GLN A 87 -11.63 5.73 1.44
N ILE A 88 -11.05 6.77 2.04
CA ILE A 88 -10.79 6.81 3.48
C ILE A 88 -12.10 7.00 4.27
N ILE A 89 -12.87 8.04 3.94
CA ILE A 89 -13.99 8.50 4.75
C ILE A 89 -15.25 7.68 4.50
N ASN A 90 -15.55 7.37 3.24
CA ASN A 90 -16.80 6.71 2.88
C ASN A 90 -16.67 5.19 2.80
N GLN A 91 -15.49 4.67 2.45
CA GLN A 91 -15.26 3.23 2.38
C GLN A 91 -14.58 2.72 3.66
N ALA A 92 -13.29 2.97 3.84
CA ALA A 92 -12.47 2.40 4.91
C ALA A 92 -13.06 2.61 6.32
N ALA A 93 -13.37 3.87 6.67
CA ALA A 93 -13.83 4.23 8.01
C ALA A 93 -15.19 3.61 8.38
N LYS A 94 -16.03 3.32 7.38
CA LYS A 94 -17.40 2.85 7.58
C LYS A 94 -17.56 1.35 7.37
N LEU A 95 -16.59 0.71 6.71
CA LEU A 95 -16.65 -0.69 6.29
C LEU A 95 -17.06 -1.62 7.43
N ARG A 96 -16.39 -1.55 8.58
CA ARG A 96 -16.70 -2.38 9.75
C ARG A 96 -18.13 -2.20 10.25
N TYR A 97 -18.62 -0.97 10.25
CA TYR A 97 -19.99 -0.67 10.68
C TYR A 97 -21.03 -1.19 9.67
N MET A 98 -20.83 -0.89 8.38
CA MET A 98 -21.77 -1.27 7.32
C MET A 98 -21.93 -2.79 7.17
N PHE A 99 -20.87 -3.55 7.38
CA PHE A 99 -20.88 -5.01 7.28
C PHE A 99 -21.06 -5.71 8.64
N GLY A 100 -21.53 -4.99 9.68
CA GLY A 100 -21.81 -5.60 10.99
C GLY A 100 -20.61 -6.32 11.62
N GLY A 101 -19.39 -5.83 11.36
CA GLY A 101 -18.14 -6.41 11.86
C GLY A 101 -17.52 -7.51 10.99
N GLN A 102 -18.14 -7.91 9.88
CA GLN A 102 -17.67 -9.00 9.02
C GLN A 102 -16.50 -8.62 8.11
N ALA A 103 -16.28 -7.33 7.86
CA ALA A 103 -15.18 -6.81 7.05
C ALA A 103 -14.46 -5.68 7.80
N SER A 104 -13.14 -5.55 7.60
CA SER A 104 -12.34 -4.46 8.20
C SER A 104 -10.99 -4.27 7.56
#